data_AF-A0A644TZX1-F1
#
_entry.id   AF-A0A644TZX1-F1
#
_cell.length_a   1.000
_cell.length_b   1.000
_cell.length_c   1.000
_cell.angle_alpha   90.00
_cell.angle_beta   90.00
_cell.angle_gamma   90.00
#
_symmetry.space_group_name_H-M   'P 1'
#
loop_
_entity.id
_entity.type
_entity.pdbx_description
1 polymer ?
#
loop_
_entity_poly.entity_id
_entity_poly.type
_entity_poly.pdbx_seq_one_letter_code
_entity_poly.pdbx_strand_id
1 'polypeptide(L)'
;MPDYKVYIPEAKAPILYQYKEHFGKNASCMVVEFMENALTGKETAAENMGAEISRVYEIYFGDISNEREFIHLLGGKQSAETAINNRSTELYKKYPDIYLDVIAQFKEHHPNLAKSKGI
;
A
#
# COMPACT_ATOMS: atom_id res chain seq x y z
N MET A 1 -25.81 -12.24 27.73
CA MET A 1 -25.43 -12.06 26.31
C MET A 1 -26.53 -12.65 25.45
N PRO A 2 -26.94 -12.02 24.34
CA PRO A 2 -27.87 -12.62 23.41
C PRO A 2 -27.20 -13.79 22.68
N ASP A 3 -27.93 -14.90 22.51
CA ASP A 3 -27.46 -16.04 21.72
C ASP A 3 -27.85 -15.85 20.26
N TYR A 4 -26.86 -15.63 19.40
CA TYR A 4 -27.06 -15.49 17.96
C TYR A 4 -26.76 -16.81 17.25
N LYS A 5 -27.68 -17.22 16.36
CA LYS A 5 -27.47 -18.36 15.45
C LYS A 5 -27.18 -17.81 14.06
N VAL A 6 -25.97 -18.06 13.57
CA VAL A 6 -25.54 -17.66 12.23
C VAL A 6 -25.57 -18.89 11.32
N TYR A 7 -26.31 -18.82 10.22
CA TYR A 7 -26.25 -19.86 9.21
C TYR A 7 -24.98 -19.72 8.39
N ILE A 8 -24.25 -20.82 8.24
CA ILE A 8 -23.04 -20.90 7.43
C ILE A 8 -23.33 -21.87 6.29
N PRO A 9 -23.25 -21.42 5.02
CA PRO A 9 -23.43 -22.30 3.87
C PRO A 9 -22.44 -23.47 3.90
N GLU A 10 -22.90 -24.66 3.55
CA GLU A 10 -22.07 -25.88 3.58
C GLU A 10 -20.78 -25.75 2.77
N ALA A 11 -20.84 -25.05 1.62
CA ALA A 11 -19.67 -24.79 0.78
C ALA A 11 -18.55 -23.98 1.48
N LYS A 12 -18.85 -23.30 2.59
CA LYS A 12 -17.89 -22.51 3.39
C LYS A 12 -17.49 -23.21 4.69
N ALA A 13 -18.15 -24.30 5.06
CA ALA A 13 -17.81 -25.07 6.26
C ALA A 13 -16.35 -25.57 6.26
N PRO A 14 -15.75 -26.01 5.14
CA PRO A 14 -14.34 -26.44 5.12
C PRO A 14 -13.35 -25.39 5.62
N ILE A 15 -13.62 -24.11 5.38
CA ILE A 15 -12.75 -23.00 5.79
C ILE A 15 -12.71 -22.88 7.33
N LEU A 16 -13.83 -23.15 7.99
CA LEU A 16 -13.92 -23.11 9.46
C LEU A 16 -13.18 -24.28 10.09
N TYR A 17 -13.24 -25.46 9.46
CA TYR A 17 -12.48 -26.63 9.91
C TYR A 17 -10.98 -26.37 9.77
N GLN A 18 -10.52 -25.85 8.63
CA GLN A 18 -9.12 -25.47 8.41
C GLN A 18 -8.65 -24.45 9.44
N TYR A 19 -9.43 -23.39 9.70
CA TYR A 19 -9.07 -22.39 10.71
C TYR A 19 -8.88 -23.02 12.10
N LYS A 20 -9.77 -23.94 12.49
CA LYS A 20 -9.65 -24.67 13.75
C LYS A 20 -8.39 -25.53 13.80
N GLU A 21 -8.06 -26.23 12.71
CA GLU A 21 -6.86 -27.06 12.61
C GLU A 21 -5.57 -26.23 12.68
N HIS A 22 -5.52 -25.09 11.99
CA HIS A 22 -4.33 -24.25 11.93
C HIS A 22 -4.06 -23.46 13.22
N PHE A 23 -5.11 -23.01 13.91
CA PHE A 23 -4.97 -22.08 15.04
C PHE A 23 -5.39 -22.68 16.38
N GLY A 24 -5.96 -23.89 16.42
CA GLY A 24 -6.42 -24.56 17.63
C GLY A 24 -7.59 -23.86 18.34
N LYS A 25 -8.21 -22.86 17.70
CA LYS A 25 -9.29 -22.04 18.25
C LYS A 25 -10.61 -22.36 17.57
N ASN A 26 -11.72 -22.14 18.26
CA ASN A 26 -13.04 -22.23 17.66
C ASN A 26 -13.21 -21.13 16.60
N ALA A 27 -13.76 -21.48 15.44
CA ALA A 27 -13.96 -20.56 14.33
C ALA A 27 -14.99 -19.44 14.62
N SER A 28 -15.65 -19.48 15.78
CA SER A 28 -16.54 -18.41 16.26
C SER A 28 -15.82 -17.06 16.37
N CYS A 29 -14.55 -17.05 16.79
CA CYS A 29 -13.76 -15.80 16.85
C CYS A 29 -13.56 -15.22 15.45
N MET A 30 -13.19 -16.04 14.47
CA MET A 30 -13.02 -15.63 13.07
C MET A 30 -14.31 -15.06 12.47
N VAL A 31 -15.47 -15.67 12.76
CA VAL A 31 -16.77 -15.19 12.26
C VAL A 31 -17.14 -13.85 12.89
N VAL A 32 -16.92 -13.68 14.20
CA VAL A 32 -17.17 -12.42 14.90
C VAL A 32 -16.24 -11.33 14.38
N GLU A 33 -14.94 -11.59 14.28
CA GLU A 33 -13.96 -10.65 13.71
C GLU A 33 -14.32 -10.26 12.27
N PHE A 34 -14.73 -11.21 11.44
CA PHE A 34 -15.19 -10.93 10.08
C PHE A 34 -16.41 -10.00 10.07
N MET A 35 -17.41 -10.27 10.92
CA MET A 35 -18.61 -9.43 11.02
C MET A 35 -18.28 -8.03 11.55
N GLU A 36 -17.43 -7.93 12.57
CA GLU A 36 -16.98 -6.65 13.13
C GLU A 36 -16.21 -5.83 12.09
N ASN A 37 -15.32 -6.46 11.31
CA ASN A 37 -14.57 -5.80 10.24
C ASN A 37 -15.49 -5.38 9.08
N ALA A 38 -16.46 -6.22 8.71
CA ALA A 38 -17.43 -5.90 7.66
C ALA A 38 -18.38 -4.75 8.06
N LEU A 39 -18.77 -4.67 9.34
CA LEU A 39 -19.66 -3.63 9.86
C LEU A 39 -18.95 -2.31 10.14
N THR A 40 -17.67 -2.33 10.49
CA THR A 40 -16.88 -1.13 10.75
C THR A 40 -16.30 -0.50 9.49
N GLY A 41 -16.40 -1.16 8.33
CA GLY A 41 -15.80 -0.69 7.08
C GLY A 41 -14.27 -0.53 7.16
N LYS A 42 -13.64 -1.07 8.21
CA LYS A 42 -12.19 -1.19 8.30
C LYS A 42 -11.77 -2.35 7.43
N GLU A 43 -11.80 -2.07 6.13
CA GLU A 43 -11.18 -2.90 5.14
C GLU A 43 -9.70 -3.04 5.50
N THR A 44 -9.27 -4.27 5.72
CA THR A 44 -7.87 -4.71 5.62
C THR A 44 -7.21 -4.33 4.28
N ALA A 45 -7.96 -3.74 3.34
CA ALA A 45 -7.46 -3.12 2.11
C ALA A 45 -6.59 -1.88 2.37
N ALA A 46 -6.88 -1.06 3.39
CA ALA A 46 -6.12 0.16 3.65
C ALA A 46 -4.68 -0.12 4.12
N GLU A 47 -4.48 -1.14 4.96
CA GLU A 47 -3.13 -1.57 5.38
C GLU A 47 -2.35 -2.21 4.22
N ASN A 48 -3.01 -2.98 3.36
CA ASN A 48 -2.40 -3.56 2.17
C ASN A 48 -2.04 -2.50 1.11
N MET A 49 -2.90 -1.50 0.89
CA MET A 49 -2.63 -0.38 -0.01
C MET A 49 -1.50 0.51 0.52
N GLY A 50 -1.45 0.82 1.83
CA GLY A 50 -0.35 1.59 2.40
C GLY A 50 1.01 0.90 2.26
N ALA A 51 1.05 -0.43 2.46
CA ALA A 51 2.24 -1.24 2.25
C ALA A 51 2.64 -1.31 0.76
N GLU A 52 1.67 -1.37 -0.14
CA GLU A 52 1.90 -1.35 -1.59
C GLU A 52 2.43 0.01 -2.07
N ILE A 53 1.83 1.13 -1.61
CA ILE A 53 2.29 2.49 -1.89
C ILE A 53 3.74 2.66 -1.44
N SER A 54 4.05 2.24 -0.20
CA SER A 54 5.41 2.35 0.34
C SER A 54 6.40 1.50 -0.45
N ARG A 55 6.02 0.28 -0.85
CA ARG A 55 6.87 -0.57 -1.68
C ARG A 55 7.11 0.03 -3.06
N VAL A 56 6.08 0.58 -3.69
CA VAL A 56 6.20 1.21 -5.01
C VAL A 56 7.02 2.50 -4.91
N TYR A 57 6.85 3.28 -3.86
CA TYR A 57 7.72 4.42 -3.57
C TYR A 57 9.20 4.02 -3.53
N GLU A 58 9.55 3.00 -2.76
CA GLU A 58 10.93 2.51 -2.66
C GLU A 58 11.50 2.07 -4.01
N ILE A 59 10.71 1.43 -4.87
CA ILE A 59 11.16 0.99 -6.21
C ILE A 59 11.55 2.17 -7.11
N TYR A 60 10.80 3.28 -7.05
CA TYR A 60 10.99 4.41 -7.96
C TYR A 60 11.88 5.52 -7.40
N PHE A 61 11.88 5.71 -6.07
CA PHE A 61 12.51 6.86 -5.42
C PHE A 61 13.35 6.49 -4.19
N GLY A 62 13.36 5.23 -3.75
CA GLY A 62 14.10 4.77 -2.57
C GLY A 62 15.63 4.89 -2.70
N ASP A 63 16.15 5.04 -3.92
CA ASP A 63 17.57 5.31 -4.19
C ASP A 63 17.98 6.75 -3.89
N ILE A 64 17.03 7.66 -3.65
CA ILE A 64 17.28 9.07 -3.38
C ILE A 64 17.52 9.26 -1.87
N SER A 65 18.68 8.85 -1.38
CA SER A 65 19.05 9.05 0.03
C SER A 65 19.30 10.53 0.35
N ASN A 66 19.87 11.26 -0.61
CA ASN A 66 20.24 12.67 -0.47
C ASN A 66 20.12 13.40 -1.81
N GLU A 67 19.39 14.53 -1.83
CA GLU A 67 19.16 15.30 -3.06
C GLU A 67 20.47 15.78 -3.72
N ARG A 68 21.45 16.20 -2.93
CA ARG A 68 22.73 16.72 -3.44
C ARG A 68 23.57 15.62 -4.09
N GLU A 69 23.63 14.46 -3.47
CA GLU A 69 24.35 13.31 -4.03
C GLU A 69 23.66 12.79 -5.28
N PHE A 70 22.32 12.71 -5.28
CA PHE A 70 21.53 12.33 -6.44
C PHE A 70 21.76 13.28 -7.62
N ILE A 71 21.71 14.59 -7.38
CA ILE A 71 21.99 15.62 -8.39
C ILE A 71 23.42 15.49 -8.93
N HIS A 72 24.39 15.29 -8.04
CA HIS A 72 25.80 15.16 -8.43
C HIS A 72 26.03 13.89 -9.26
N LEU A 73 25.44 12.75 -8.86
CA LEU A 73 25.55 11.46 -9.54
C LEU A 73 24.99 11.52 -10.95
N LEU A 74 23.91 12.27 -11.17
CA LEU A 74 23.30 12.48 -12.49
C LEU A 74 23.95 13.60 -13.31
N GLY A 75 25.03 14.22 -12.80
CA GLY A 75 25.78 15.24 -13.53
C GLY A 75 25.11 16.61 -13.57
N GLY A 76 24.17 16.89 -12.65
CA GLY A 76 23.56 18.19 -12.48
C GLY A 76 22.04 18.17 -12.34
N LYS A 77 21.50 19.34 -11.98
CA LYS A 77 20.08 19.50 -11.62
C LYS A 77 19.14 19.11 -12.76
N GLN A 78 19.46 19.50 -13.99
CA GLN A 78 18.60 19.23 -15.15
C GLN A 78 18.48 17.73 -15.46
N SER A 79 19.57 16.98 -15.29
CA SER A 79 19.57 15.52 -15.46
C SER A 79 18.77 14.83 -14.35
N ALA A 80 18.90 15.30 -13.11
CA ALA A 80 18.09 14.82 -11.98
C ALA A 80 16.59 15.07 -12.18
N GLU A 81 16.20 16.26 -12.61
CA GLU A 81 14.81 16.60 -12.96
C GLU A 81 14.27 15.69 -14.07
N THR A 82 15.09 15.40 -15.08
CA THR A 82 14.70 14.52 -16.19
C THR A 82 14.50 13.09 -15.71
N ALA A 83 15.39 12.59 -14.83
CA ALA A 83 15.28 11.26 -14.26
C ALA A 83 14.01 11.10 -13.43
N ILE A 84 13.67 12.09 -12.58
CA ILE A 84 12.45 12.08 -11.77
C ILE A 84 11.21 12.12 -12.66
N ASN A 85 11.19 12.95 -13.70
CA ASN A 85 10.07 13.01 -14.65
C ASN A 85 9.86 11.68 -15.40
N ASN A 86 10.94 11.03 -15.82
CA ASN A 86 10.86 9.73 -16.48
C ASN A 86 10.29 8.66 -15.54
N ARG A 87 10.76 8.63 -14.28
CA ARG A 87 10.26 7.73 -13.24
C ARG A 87 8.78 7.98 -12.94
N SER A 88 8.39 9.25 -12.79
CA SER A 88 6.99 9.65 -12.57
C SER A 88 6.09 9.24 -13.75
N THR A 89 6.54 9.44 -14.98
CA THR A 89 5.81 9.02 -16.18
C THR A 89 5.65 7.50 -16.24
N GLU A 90 6.68 6.74 -15.87
CA GLU A 90 6.62 5.28 -15.82
C GLU A 90 5.70 4.79 -14.69
N LEU A 91 5.76 5.45 -13.53
CA LEU A 91 4.87 5.19 -12.39
C LEU A 91 3.41 5.38 -12.79
N TYR A 92 3.06 6.51 -13.43
CA TYR A 92 1.69 6.77 -13.89
C TYR A 92 1.19 5.71 -14.88
N LYS A 93 2.07 5.19 -15.75
CA LYS A 93 1.72 4.14 -16.72
C LYS A 93 1.48 2.78 -16.07
N LYS A 94 2.27 2.41 -15.07
CA LYS A 94 2.20 1.08 -14.43
C LYS A 94 1.22 1.03 -13.26
N TYR A 95 1.06 2.13 -12.54
CA TYR A 95 0.30 2.23 -11.30
C TYR A 95 -0.56 3.51 -11.27
N PRO A 96 -1.50 3.68 -12.22
CA PRO A 96 -2.31 4.91 -12.30
C PRO A 96 -3.15 5.15 -11.03
N ASP A 97 -3.61 4.08 -10.38
CA ASP A 97 -4.54 4.14 -9.25
C ASP A 97 -3.89 4.65 -7.96
N ILE A 98 -2.58 4.43 -7.78
CA ILE A 98 -1.80 4.85 -6.59
C ILE A 98 -0.76 5.92 -6.91
N TYR A 99 -0.73 6.42 -8.17
CA TYR A 99 0.25 7.40 -8.63
C TYR A 99 0.27 8.64 -7.74
N LEU A 100 -0.90 9.18 -7.41
CA LEU A 100 -0.99 10.41 -6.61
C LEU A 100 -0.47 10.20 -5.18
N ASP A 101 -0.73 9.05 -4.58
CA ASP A 101 -0.29 8.73 -3.23
C ASP A 101 1.24 8.55 -3.16
N VAL A 102 1.81 7.84 -4.14
CA VAL A 102 3.27 7.66 -4.24
C VAL A 102 3.98 9.00 -4.51
N ILE A 103 3.40 9.88 -5.34
CA ILE A 103 3.95 11.23 -5.57
C ILE A 103 3.80 12.11 -4.33
N ALA A 104 2.71 11.97 -3.56
CA ALA A 104 2.58 12.67 -2.29
C ALA A 104 3.69 12.26 -1.30
N GLN A 105 3.98 10.96 -1.21
CA GLN A 105 5.09 10.46 -0.40
C GLN A 105 6.44 11.02 -0.88
N PHE A 106 6.67 11.09 -2.20
CA PHE A 106 7.86 11.72 -2.77
C PHE A 106 8.00 13.20 -2.40
N LYS A 107 6.91 13.97 -2.45
CA LYS A 107 6.90 15.39 -2.07
C LYS A 107 7.26 15.61 -0.60
N GLU A 108 6.83 14.70 0.26
CA GLU A 108 7.11 14.76 1.69
C GLU A 108 8.61 14.51 1.97
N HIS A 109 9.20 13.52 1.30
CA HIS A 109 10.61 13.14 1.52
C HIS A 109 11.60 14.06 0.77
N HIS A 110 11.21 14.56 -0.41
CA HIS A 110 12.09 15.31 -1.33
C HIS A 110 11.43 16.60 -1.87
N PRO A 111 11.08 17.56 -1.00
CA PRO A 111 10.30 18.73 -1.38
C PRO A 111 11.02 19.67 -2.35
N ASN A 112 12.36 19.70 -2.40
CA ASN A 112 13.06 20.59 -3.33
C ASN A 112 13.14 20.00 -4.73
N LEU A 113 13.27 18.67 -4.82
CA LEU A 113 13.21 17.94 -6.09
C LEU A 113 11.80 17.94 -6.68
N ALA A 114 10.76 17.92 -5.85
CA ALA A 114 9.38 18.04 -6.33
C ALA A 114 9.04 19.43 -6.89
N LYS A 115 9.63 20.51 -6.35
CA LYS A 115 9.40 21.88 -6.83
C LYS A 115 9.92 22.13 -8.26
N SER A 116 10.85 21.31 -8.75
CA SER A 116 11.32 21.41 -10.13
C SER A 116 10.35 20.73 -11.11
N LYS A 117 9.57 21.56 -11.81
CA LYS A 117 8.66 21.20 -12.92
C LYS A 117 7.52 20.23 -12.55
N GLY A 118 6.55 20.75 -11.80
CA GLY A 118 5.16 20.32 -11.89
C GLY A 118 4.84 18.88 -11.48
N ILE A 119 5.72 18.26 -10.69
CA ILE A 119 5.43 17.01 -9.98
C ILE A 119 4.71 17.34 -8.68
#